data_AF-A0A7S4EA10-F1
#
_entry.id   AF-A0A7S4EA10-F1
#
_cell.length_a   1.000
_cell.length_b   1.000
_cell.length_c   1.000
_cell.angle_alpha   90.00
_cell.angle_beta   90.00
_cell.angle_gamma   90.00
#
_symmetry.space_group_name_H-M   'P 1'
#
loop_
_entity.id
_entity.type
_entity.pdbx_description
1 polymer ?
#
loop_
_entity_poly.entity_id
_entity_poly.type
_entity_poly.pdbx_seq_one_letter_code
_entity_poly.pdbx_strand_id
1 'polypeptide(L)'
;WDTSGVKTMYAMFSSASVFNQDIGDWAVQSVTDMDYMFKEASSFDQDLGWCIDNGYERFSCSDCVRGLTTAFEDNKCESTSCGVVEQEEWCGVFHSVSISKAVDAWLADATAAESTYGHISTWDTSGVTDM
;
A
#
# COMPACT_ATOMS: atom_id res chain seq x y z
N TRP A 1 -12.07 -0.84 -15.10
CA TRP A 1 -13.42 -0.21 -15.24
C TRP A 1 -13.22 1.21 -15.78
N ASP A 2 -14.22 1.84 -16.39
CA ASP A 2 -14.14 3.27 -16.70
C ASP A 2 -14.58 4.07 -15.48
N THR A 3 -13.61 4.67 -14.78
CA THR A 3 -13.83 5.50 -13.59
C THR A 3 -13.68 6.99 -13.85
N SER A 4 -13.48 7.41 -15.10
CA SER A 4 -13.12 8.80 -15.47
C SER A 4 -14.16 9.85 -15.04
N GLY A 5 -15.42 9.44 -14.92
CA GLY A 5 -16.54 10.28 -14.47
C GLY A 5 -16.89 10.14 -12.98
N VAL A 6 -16.23 9.25 -12.24
CA VAL A 6 -16.55 8.98 -10.83
C VAL A 6 -16.11 10.14 -9.96
N LYS A 7 -17.00 10.57 -9.06
CA LYS A 7 -16.75 11.69 -8.12
C LYS A 7 -16.48 11.23 -6.70
N THR A 8 -17.03 10.09 -6.28
CA THR A 8 -16.85 9.53 -4.94
C THR A 8 -16.63 8.03 -5.04
N MET A 9 -15.64 7.53 -4.29
CA MET A 9 -15.32 6.11 -4.07
C MET A 9 -15.30 5.78 -2.57
N TYR A 10 -16.03 6.56 -1.77
CA TYR A 10 -16.15 6.42 -0.32
C TYR A 10 -16.44 4.96 0.08
N ALA A 11 -15.61 4.42 0.97
CA ALA A 11 -15.75 3.10 1.60
C ALA A 11 -16.03 1.90 0.65
N MET A 12 -15.68 2.00 -0.63
CA MET A 12 -16.09 1.02 -1.65
C MET A 12 -15.59 -0.41 -1.38
N PHE A 13 -14.38 -0.54 -0.81
CA PHE A 13 -13.75 -1.81 -0.43
C PHE A 13 -13.47 -1.88 1.07
N SER A 14 -14.20 -1.12 1.88
CA SER A 14 -14.07 -1.20 3.33
C SER A 14 -14.39 -2.63 3.81
N SER A 15 -13.52 -3.17 4.65
CA SER A 15 -13.53 -4.53 5.20
C SER A 15 -13.47 -5.65 4.13
N ALA A 16 -13.08 -5.34 2.90
CA ALA A 16 -12.86 -6.32 1.85
C ALA A 16 -11.50 -7.01 2.04
N SER A 17 -11.35 -7.77 3.13
CA SER A 17 -10.07 -8.30 3.62
C SER A 17 -9.32 -9.20 2.64
N VAL A 18 -10.00 -9.76 1.63
CA VAL A 18 -9.43 -10.64 0.59
C VAL A 18 -9.23 -9.92 -0.76
N PHE A 19 -9.61 -8.64 -0.87
CA PHE A 19 -9.46 -7.89 -2.10
C PHE A 19 -7.99 -7.56 -2.36
N ASN A 20 -7.45 -8.04 -3.48
CA ASN A 20 -6.08 -7.79 -3.92
C ASN A 20 -6.02 -7.80 -5.45
N GLN A 21 -6.83 -6.95 -6.08
CA GLN A 21 -6.92 -6.88 -7.55
C GLN A 21 -6.26 -5.61 -8.04
N ASP A 22 -5.60 -5.70 -9.19
CA ASP A 22 -4.94 -4.57 -9.84
C ASP A 22 -5.95 -3.45 -10.15
N ILE A 23 -5.63 -2.24 -9.70
CA ILE A 23 -6.40 -1.01 -9.91
C ILE A 23 -5.56 0.12 -10.52
N GLY A 24 -4.37 -0.21 -11.05
CA GLY A 24 -3.43 0.70 -11.70
C GLY A 24 -4.06 1.60 -12.76
N ASP A 25 -5.00 1.03 -13.51
CA ASP A 25 -5.65 1.67 -14.66
C ASP A 25 -6.81 2.61 -14.29
N TRP A 26 -7.08 2.85 -13.01
CA TRP A 26 -8.22 3.67 -12.61
C TRP A 26 -7.95 5.16 -12.82
N ALA A 27 -8.82 5.80 -13.59
CA ALA A 27 -8.84 7.24 -13.76
C ALA A 27 -9.48 7.88 -12.52
N VAL A 28 -8.66 8.35 -11.57
CA VAL A 28 -9.10 8.91 -10.29
C VAL A 28 -9.05 10.45 -10.22
N GLN A 29 -8.63 11.12 -11.30
CA GLN A 29 -8.43 12.57 -11.33
C GLN A 29 -9.73 13.37 -11.13
N SER A 30 -10.87 12.74 -11.39
CA SER A 30 -12.20 13.31 -11.18
C SER A 30 -12.74 13.14 -9.76
N VAL A 31 -12.13 12.25 -8.98
CA VAL A 31 -12.62 11.83 -7.67
C VAL A 31 -12.28 12.90 -6.63
N THR A 32 -13.23 13.18 -5.75
CA THR A 32 -13.09 14.19 -4.69
C THR A 32 -13.21 13.61 -3.29
N ASP A 33 -13.55 12.32 -3.19
CA ASP A 33 -13.76 11.62 -1.92
C ASP A 33 -13.47 10.11 -2.10
N MET A 34 -12.53 9.59 -1.33
CA MET A 34 -12.24 8.15 -1.18
C MET A 34 -11.97 7.80 0.29
N ASP A 35 -12.58 8.54 1.22
CA ASP A 35 -12.45 8.23 2.65
C ASP A 35 -12.85 6.77 2.91
N TYR A 36 -12.05 6.07 3.72
CA TYR A 36 -12.20 4.66 4.06
C TYR A 36 -12.26 3.66 2.89
N MET A 37 -11.89 4.07 1.67
CA MET A 37 -12.06 3.26 0.46
C MET A 37 -11.51 1.82 0.61
N PHE A 38 -10.37 1.66 1.28
CA PHE A 38 -9.74 0.37 1.55
C PHE A 38 -9.65 0.06 3.04
N LYS A 39 -10.37 0.76 3.93
CA LYS A 39 -10.25 0.54 5.38
C LYS A 39 -10.41 -0.96 5.72
N GLU A 40 -9.47 -1.56 6.45
CA GLU A 40 -9.43 -3.01 6.78
C GLU A 40 -9.33 -3.99 5.57
N ALA A 41 -8.93 -3.54 4.38
CA ALA A 41 -8.66 -4.40 3.23
C ALA A 41 -7.28 -5.09 3.34
N SER A 42 -7.11 -5.92 4.37
CA SER A 42 -5.81 -6.42 4.84
C SER A 42 -4.94 -7.22 3.86
N SER A 43 -5.50 -7.71 2.75
CA SER A 43 -4.73 -8.41 1.70
C SER A 43 -4.39 -7.52 0.51
N PHE A 44 -4.84 -6.26 0.50
CA PHE A 44 -4.61 -5.35 -0.62
C PHE A 44 -3.14 -4.88 -0.62
N ASP A 45 -2.41 -5.26 -1.66
CA ASP A 45 -0.99 -5.00 -1.83
C ASP A 45 -0.67 -4.79 -3.32
N GLN A 46 -1.49 -3.96 -3.98
CA GLN A 46 -1.30 -3.62 -5.39
C GLN A 46 -0.75 -2.21 -5.51
N ASP A 47 0.08 -2.00 -6.53
CA ASP A 47 0.41 -0.66 -6.97
C ASP A 47 -0.88 0.05 -7.42
N LEU A 48 -1.04 1.28 -6.95
CA LEU A 48 -2.17 2.11 -7.31
C LEU A 48 -2.03 2.63 -8.74
N GLY A 49 -0.81 2.81 -9.27
CA GLY A 49 -0.60 3.44 -10.58
C GLY A 49 -1.04 4.92 -10.66
N TRP A 50 -1.60 5.46 -9.57
CA TRP A 50 -2.01 6.84 -9.35
C TRP A 50 -1.65 7.28 -7.93
N CYS A 51 -1.71 8.58 -7.71
CA CYS A 51 -1.18 9.21 -6.51
C CYS A 51 -2.26 9.88 -5.63
N ILE A 52 -2.07 9.84 -4.32
CA ILE A 52 -2.92 10.47 -3.30
C ILE A 52 -2.13 11.48 -2.48
N ASP A 53 -2.70 12.65 -2.18
CA ASP A 53 -2.08 13.64 -1.30
C ASP A 53 -2.56 13.38 0.15
N ASN A 54 -1.69 12.77 0.95
CA ASN A 54 -1.93 12.52 2.37
C ASN A 54 -1.65 13.75 3.26
N GLY A 55 -1.21 14.89 2.69
CA GLY A 55 -1.01 16.14 3.43
C GLY A 55 0.19 16.14 4.39
N TYR A 56 0.98 15.07 4.47
CA TYR A 56 2.15 14.96 5.35
C TYR A 56 3.49 15.22 4.65
N GLU A 57 3.51 15.29 3.32
CA GLU A 57 4.74 15.52 2.57
C GLU A 57 4.99 17.01 2.30
N ARG A 58 6.25 17.41 2.48
CA ARG A 58 6.77 18.77 2.30
C ARG A 58 6.65 19.30 0.86
N PHE A 59 6.26 18.44 -0.08
CA PHE A 59 6.01 18.76 -1.47
C PHE A 59 4.57 18.37 -1.83
N SER A 60 3.74 19.37 -2.08
CA SER A 60 2.42 19.16 -2.70
C SER A 60 2.64 18.49 -4.05
N CYS A 61 2.15 17.27 -4.19
CA CYS A 61 2.02 16.62 -5.49
C CYS A 61 1.02 17.41 -6.34
N SER A 62 1.42 17.83 -7.54
CA SER A 62 0.56 18.62 -8.45
C SER A 62 -0.56 17.80 -9.08
N ASP A 63 -0.38 16.47 -9.15
CA ASP A 63 -1.26 15.55 -9.87
C ASP A 63 -1.97 14.54 -8.94
N CYS A 64 -1.92 14.78 -7.62
CA CYS A 64 -2.52 13.90 -6.63
C CYS A 64 -3.97 14.27 -6.30
N VAL A 65 -4.77 13.25 -6.02
CA VAL A 65 -6.12 13.43 -5.46
C VAL A 65 -5.99 13.82 -3.98
N ARG A 66 -6.64 14.92 -3.57
CA ARG A 66 -6.57 15.47 -2.21
C ARG A 66 -7.64 14.90 -1.29
N GLY A 67 -7.34 14.91 0.02
CA GLY A 67 -8.33 14.67 1.07
C GLY A 67 -8.55 13.21 1.41
N LEU A 68 -7.47 12.41 1.44
CA LEU A 68 -7.52 10.95 1.46
C LEU A 68 -6.71 10.31 2.59
N THR A 69 -6.49 11.02 3.69
CA THR A 69 -5.72 10.51 4.83
C THR A 69 -6.31 9.25 5.47
N THR A 70 -7.57 8.90 5.18
CA THR A 70 -8.25 7.73 5.78
C THR A 70 -8.51 6.59 4.79
N ALA A 71 -8.11 6.73 3.52
CA ALA A 71 -8.41 5.72 2.50
C ALA A 71 -7.86 4.33 2.87
N PHE A 72 -6.71 4.30 3.56
CA PHE A 72 -6.02 3.09 4.00
C PHE A 72 -6.05 2.90 5.52
N GLU A 73 -6.92 3.60 6.23
CA GLU A 73 -7.02 3.46 7.69
C GLU A 73 -7.19 1.99 8.11
N ASP A 74 -6.50 1.60 9.19
CA ASP A 74 -6.51 0.24 9.71
C ASP A 74 -6.05 -0.85 8.71
N ASN A 75 -5.29 -0.47 7.66
CA ASN A 75 -4.56 -1.43 6.85
C ASN A 75 -3.16 -1.65 7.40
N LYS A 76 -2.74 -2.93 7.41
CA LYS A 76 -1.37 -3.31 7.76
C LYS A 76 -0.32 -2.79 6.77
N CYS A 77 -0.76 -2.44 5.57
CA CYS A 77 0.05 -1.99 4.45
C CYS A 77 -0.56 -0.70 3.93
N GLU A 78 -0.10 0.43 4.47
CA GLU A 78 -0.54 1.72 3.95
C GLU A 78 0.15 1.99 2.61
N SER A 79 -0.64 2.21 1.55
CA SER A 79 -0.11 2.77 0.32
C SER A 79 0.28 4.23 0.57
N THR A 80 1.51 4.60 0.29
CA THR A 80 1.92 6.01 0.36
C THR A 80 1.73 6.72 -0.97
N SER A 81 1.78 8.04 -0.87
CA SER A 81 1.37 9.13 -1.78
C SER A 81 1.47 8.91 -3.30
N CYS A 82 2.31 8.01 -3.82
CA CYS A 82 2.46 7.68 -5.24
C CYS A 82 3.11 6.28 -5.42
N GLY A 83 2.42 5.21 -5.04
CA GLY A 83 2.95 3.84 -5.08
C GLY A 83 3.46 3.35 -3.72
N VAL A 84 3.59 2.03 -3.59
CA VAL A 84 3.89 1.35 -2.32
C VAL A 84 5.33 1.63 -1.88
N VAL A 85 5.50 2.46 -0.85
CA VAL A 85 6.71 2.41 -0.02
C VAL A 85 6.28 2.27 1.43
N GLU A 86 6.87 1.24 2.05
CA GLU A 86 6.70 0.78 3.43
C GLU A 86 6.44 1.92 4.43
N GLN A 87 5.29 1.88 5.10
CA GLN A 87 5.28 2.22 6.51
C GLN A 87 6.00 1.11 7.27
N GLU A 88 6.65 1.46 8.37
CA GLU A 88 7.68 0.69 9.06
C GLU A 88 7.25 -0.66 9.68
N GLU A 89 6.15 -1.26 9.23
CA GLU A 89 5.64 -2.57 9.66
C GLU A 89 5.45 -3.51 8.46
N TRP A 90 5.87 -4.77 8.65
CA TRP A 90 5.96 -5.79 7.60
C TRP A 90 4.59 -6.25 7.09
N CYS A 91 4.45 -6.25 5.76
CA CYS A 91 3.23 -6.55 5.01
C CYS A 91 2.94 -8.04 4.76
N GLY A 92 3.78 -8.96 5.24
CA GLY A 92 3.59 -10.40 5.02
C GLY A 92 4.10 -10.91 3.66
N VAL A 93 4.15 -10.07 2.62
CA VAL A 93 4.74 -10.38 1.31
C VAL A 93 5.99 -9.53 1.06
N PHE A 94 7.02 -10.17 0.50
CA PHE A 94 8.26 -9.53 0.12
C PHE A 94 8.26 -9.16 -1.37
N HIS A 95 8.62 -7.90 -1.61
CA HIS A 95 8.98 -7.34 -2.90
C HIS A 95 10.50 -7.11 -2.95
N SER A 96 11.04 -6.82 -4.14
CA SER A 96 12.50 -6.71 -4.35
C SER A 96 13.20 -5.73 -3.41
N VAL A 97 12.55 -4.63 -3.03
CA VAL A 97 13.13 -3.67 -2.07
C VAL A 97 13.00 -4.14 -0.62
N SER A 98 11.84 -4.69 -0.24
CA SER A 98 11.57 -5.10 1.15
C SER A 98 12.35 -6.37 1.53
N ILE A 99 12.58 -7.29 0.59
CA ILE A 99 13.39 -8.49 0.85
C ILE A 99 14.84 -8.12 1.13
N SER A 100 15.43 -7.14 0.41
CA SER A 100 16.80 -6.70 0.68
C SER A 100 16.92 -6.13 2.09
N LYS A 101 15.97 -5.28 2.51
CA LYS A 101 15.97 -4.71 3.86
C LYS A 101 15.81 -5.78 4.94
N ALA A 102 14.93 -6.75 4.74
CA ALA A 102 14.73 -7.83 5.70
C ALA A 102 15.93 -8.77 5.79
N VAL A 103 16.60 -9.06 4.66
CA VAL A 103 17.86 -9.81 4.66
C VAL A 103 18.95 -9.05 5.41
N ASP A 104 19.11 -7.75 5.17
CA ASP A 104 20.10 -6.92 5.88
C ASP A 104 19.82 -6.87 7.39
N ALA A 105 18.55 -6.71 7.78
CA ALA A 105 18.13 -6.73 9.17
C ALA A 105 18.39 -8.10 9.83
N TRP A 106 18.09 -9.20 9.14
CA TRP A 106 18.32 -10.56 9.63
C TRP A 106 19.80 -10.87 9.82
N LEU A 107 20.65 -10.38 8.89
CA LEU A 107 22.11 -10.50 8.99
C LEU A 107 22.68 -9.67 10.14
N ALA A 108 22.04 -8.55 10.49
CA ALA A 108 22.45 -7.71 11.62
C ALA A 108 22.00 -8.27 12.98
N ASP A 109 20.71 -8.64 13.10
CA ASP A 109 20.12 -9.24 14.29
C ASP A 109 18.89 -10.09 13.91
N ALA A 110 19.08 -11.41 13.85
CA ALA A 110 18.03 -12.35 13.51
C ALA A 110 16.86 -12.35 14.51
N THR A 111 17.08 -12.04 15.80
CA THR A 111 16.01 -12.06 16.81
C THR A 111 15.11 -10.84 16.65
N ALA A 112 15.70 -9.67 16.42
CA ALA A 112 14.94 -8.46 16.13
C ALA A 112 14.20 -8.58 14.79
N ALA A 113 14.87 -9.10 13.76
CA ALA A 113 14.27 -9.31 12.45
C ALA A 113 13.12 -10.33 12.48
N GLU A 114 13.19 -11.39 13.29
CA GLU A 114 12.10 -12.36 13.44
C GLU A 114 10.85 -11.73 14.09
N SER A 115 11.02 -10.77 14.98
CA SER A 115 9.90 -10.02 15.57
C SER A 115 9.22 -9.09 14.55
N THR A 116 9.94 -8.61 13.53
CA THR A 116 9.44 -7.65 12.55
C THR A 116 8.94 -8.33 11.29
N TYR A 117 9.71 -9.28 10.75
CA TYR A 117 9.53 -9.88 9.42
C TYR A 117 9.08 -11.35 9.48
N GLY A 118 8.93 -11.91 10.68
CA GLY A 118 8.79 -13.35 10.87
C GLY A 118 10.06 -14.12 10.51
N HIS A 119 10.05 -15.43 10.77
CA HIS A 119 11.21 -16.28 10.49
C HIS A 119 11.44 -16.40 8.97
N ILE A 120 12.70 -16.38 8.52
CA ILE A 120 13.06 -16.42 7.09
C ILE A 120 12.45 -17.59 6.31
N SER A 121 12.16 -18.72 6.99
CA SER A 121 11.51 -19.87 6.37
C SER A 121 10.04 -19.67 6.03
N THR A 122 9.41 -18.60 6.51
CA THR A 122 7.98 -18.28 6.29
C THR A 122 7.78 -17.06 5.40
N TRP A 123 8.86 -16.51 4.85
CA TRP A 123 8.81 -15.34 3.99
C TRP A 123 8.13 -15.66 2.66
N ASP A 124 7.04 -14.94 2.35
CA ASP A 124 6.41 -15.00 1.04
C ASP A 124 7.18 -14.12 0.06
N THR A 125 7.96 -14.71 -0.84
CA THR A 125 8.78 -13.98 -1.82
C THR A 125 8.12 -13.89 -3.20
N SER A 126 6.82 -14.16 -3.30
CA SER A 126 6.10 -14.14 -4.58
C SER A 126 6.06 -12.77 -5.25
N GLY A 127 6.28 -11.69 -4.49
CA GLY A 127 6.36 -10.32 -4.98
C GLY A 127 7.76 -9.87 -5.46
N VAL A 128 8.79 -10.71 -5.34
CA VAL A 128 10.16 -10.39 -5.77
C VAL A 128 10.30 -10.66 -7.27
N THR A 129 10.36 -9.58 -8.07
CA THR A 129 10.37 -9.66 -9.53
C THR A 129 11.74 -9.37 -10.15
N ASP A 130 12.65 -8.75 -9.40
CA ASP A 130 14.04 -8.48 -9.78
C ASP A 130 14.98 -8.89 -8.64
N MET A 131 16.08 -9.60 -8.96
CA MET A 131 17.08 -10.12 -8.02
C MET A 131 18.46 -9.52 -8.29
#